data_AF-A0A958DDK2-F1
#
_entry.id   AF-A0A958DDK2-F1
#
_cell.length_a   1.000
_cell.length_b   1.000
_cell.length_c   1.000
_cell.angle_alpha   90.00
_cell.angle_beta   90.00
_cell.angle_gamma   90.00
#
_symmetry.space_group_name_H-M   'P 1'
#
loop_
_entity.id
_entity.type
_entity.pdbx_description
1 polymer ?
#
loop_
_entity_poly.entity_id
_entity_poly.type
_entity_poly.pdbx_seq_one_letter_code
_entity_poly.pdbx_strand_id
1 'polypeptide(L)'
;MSVSRCLLIVLLALPVGGAWGDQAREENIDPWEPLNRRLYAFNDTLDRLVLRPAARGYRFVMPDVAERGVGNFIANIYEVNSAFNSLLQGRIVGAAHSTGRFLINSTLGLAGLFDVASRLGIEPHRADFGQTLAVWGFEPGPFLMVPVLGPRTIRSGAGYLFDTYTSIPAYVDNSEASWGFWVLEVVDYRARLLQADELITGDRYIFVRDAYLAQREFFVNRGVVKDDFSNFEQEEGWEEF
;
A
#
# COMPACT_ATOMS: atom_id res chain seq x y z
N MET A 1 24.10 18.55 0.01
CA MET A 1 23.76 17.10 0.06
C MET A 1 23.75 16.68 1.52
N SER A 2 22.56 16.66 2.13
CA SER A 2 22.41 16.56 3.59
C SER A 2 22.38 15.11 4.07
N VAL A 3 22.90 14.91 5.28
CA VAL A 3 23.21 13.68 6.02
C VAL A 3 22.02 12.72 6.17
N SER A 4 20.79 13.12 5.84
CA SER A 4 19.59 12.28 5.79
C SER A 4 19.63 11.13 4.77
N ARG A 5 20.55 11.15 3.81
CA ARG A 5 20.64 10.11 2.75
C ARG A 5 21.38 8.84 3.16
N CYS A 6 22.10 8.83 4.29
CA CYS A 6 22.87 7.66 4.72
C CYS A 6 22.11 6.69 5.65
N LEU A 7 21.04 7.14 6.31
CA LEU A 7 20.30 6.30 7.27
C LEU A 7 19.48 5.19 6.60
N LEU A 8 19.16 5.31 5.31
CA LEU A 8 18.43 4.30 4.54
C LEU A 8 19.29 3.08 4.14
N ILE A 9 20.62 3.20 4.13
CA ILE A 9 21.51 2.11 3.70
C ILE A 9 21.86 1.17 4.88
N VAL A 10 21.75 1.63 6.13
CA VAL A 10 22.15 0.84 7.30
C VAL A 10 21.10 -0.19 7.73
N LEU A 11 19.83 -0.04 7.34
CA LEU A 11 18.77 -1.01 7.67
C LEU A 11 18.70 -2.21 6.71
N LEU A 12 19.47 -2.19 5.62
CA LEU A 12 19.51 -3.23 4.57
C LEU A 12 20.59 -4.31 4.80
N ALA A 13 21.32 -4.22 5.92
CA ALA A 13 22.44 -5.11 6.24
C ALA A 13 22.22 -5.91 7.55
N LEU A 14 20.99 -6.28 7.87
CA LEU A 14 20.79 -7.43 8.77
C LEU A 14 20.81 -8.71 7.93
N PRO A 15 21.78 -9.61 8.16
CA PRO A 15 21.83 -10.87 7.44
C PRO A 15 20.65 -11.72 7.87
N VAL A 16 19.66 -11.90 6.99
CA VAL A 16 18.70 -13.01 7.10
C VAL A 16 19.43 -14.26 6.63
N GLY A 17 20.30 -14.76 7.49
CA GLY A 17 20.95 -16.05 7.33
C GLY A 17 19.98 -17.17 7.69
N GLY A 18 19.48 -17.86 6.66
CA GLY A 18 19.20 -19.29 6.61
C GLY A 18 18.41 -19.96 7.75
N ALA A 19 17.17 -20.31 7.45
CA ALA A 19 16.63 -21.62 7.82
C ALA A 19 15.65 -22.07 6.72
N TRP A 20 16.12 -22.95 5.83
CA TRP A 20 15.24 -23.80 5.05
C TRP A 20 14.62 -24.79 6.04
N GLY A 21 13.33 -24.66 6.28
CA GLY A 21 12.60 -25.48 7.23
C GLY A 21 11.11 -25.44 6.90
N ASP A 22 10.70 -26.41 6.11
CA ASP A 22 9.31 -26.73 5.81
C ASP A 22 8.64 -27.19 7.12
N GLN A 23 8.05 -26.24 7.84
CA GLN A 23 7.11 -26.49 8.91
C GLN A 23 6.02 -25.44 8.80
N ALA A 24 4.83 -25.88 8.40
CA ALA A 24 3.56 -25.20 8.64
C ALA A 24 3.36 -25.04 10.17
N ARG A 25 4.11 -24.12 10.77
CA ARG A 25 3.64 -23.43 11.97
C ARG A 25 2.47 -22.59 11.48
N GLU A 26 1.34 -22.62 12.18
CA GLU A 26 0.43 -21.47 12.17
C GLU A 26 1.30 -20.28 12.54
N GLU A 27 1.76 -19.55 11.53
CA GLU A 27 2.66 -18.44 11.71
C GLU A 27 1.85 -17.44 12.54
N ASN A 28 2.29 -17.14 13.77
CA ASN A 28 1.61 -16.12 14.54
C ASN A 28 1.77 -14.82 13.75
N ILE A 29 0.71 -14.45 13.05
CA ILE A 29 0.66 -13.32 12.13
C ILE A 29 0.96 -12.02 12.89
N ASP A 30 0.64 -11.96 14.20
CA ASP A 30 0.77 -10.77 15.04
C ASP A 30 1.43 -11.07 16.39
N PRO A 31 2.75 -11.40 16.42
CA PRO A 31 3.48 -11.71 17.64
C PRO A 31 3.57 -10.53 18.62
N TRP A 32 3.36 -9.31 18.12
CA TRP A 32 3.46 -8.07 18.88
C TRP A 32 2.10 -7.42 19.14
N GLU A 33 1.01 -8.19 19.14
CA GLU A 33 -0.35 -7.69 19.31
C GLU A 33 -0.49 -6.66 20.47
N PRO A 34 0.06 -6.89 21.69
CA PRO A 34 -0.06 -5.91 22.77
C PRO A 34 0.58 -4.55 22.46
N LEU A 35 1.70 -4.56 21.72
CA LEU A 35 2.35 -3.32 21.26
C LEU A 35 1.55 -2.71 20.11
N ASN A 36 1.16 -3.53 19.14
CA ASN A 36 0.44 -3.09 17.95
C ASN A 36 -0.92 -2.46 18.30
N ARG A 37 -1.64 -2.98 19.31
CA ARG A 37 -2.86 -2.36 19.84
C ARG A 37 -2.63 -0.97 20.45
N ARG A 38 -1.51 -0.76 21.15
CA ARG A 38 -1.15 0.55 21.70
C ARG A 38 -0.82 1.55 20.60
N LEU A 39 -0.07 1.12 19.59
CA LEU A 39 0.27 1.93 18.42
C LEU A 39 -0.98 2.23 17.58
N TYR A 40 -1.91 1.28 17.49
CA TYR A 40 -3.21 1.49 16.88
C TYR A 40 -4.01 2.56 17.63
N ALA A 41 -4.08 2.49 18.96
CA ALA A 41 -4.78 3.50 19.75
C ALA A 41 -4.17 4.90 19.59
N PHE A 42 -2.84 5.00 19.46
CA PHE A 42 -2.16 6.25 19.11
C PHE A 42 -2.58 6.76 17.73
N ASN A 43 -2.52 5.91 16.69
CA ASN A 43 -2.93 6.25 15.33
C ASN A 43 -4.41 6.64 15.24
N ASP A 44 -5.28 5.92 15.92
CA ASP A 44 -6.72 6.20 15.97
C ASP A 44 -7.02 7.52 16.69
N THR A 45 -6.27 7.85 17.74
CA THR A 45 -6.36 9.16 18.40
C THR A 45 -5.94 10.28 17.46
N LEU A 46 -4.82 10.10 16.75
CA LEU A 46 -4.36 11.07 15.75
C LEU A 46 -5.39 11.23 14.60
N ASP A 47 -5.99 10.13 14.14
CA ASP A 47 -7.05 10.17 13.13
C ASP A 47 -8.24 11.00 13.61
N ARG A 48 -8.77 10.67 14.80
CA ARG A 48 -9.96 11.35 15.35
C ARG A 48 -9.75 12.83 15.58
N LEU A 49 -8.54 13.24 16.00
CA LEU A 49 -8.24 14.62 16.34
C LEU A 49 -7.78 15.47 15.15
N VAL A 50 -7.09 14.87 14.18
CA VAL A 50 -6.39 15.62 13.12
C VAL A 50 -6.86 15.19 11.74
N LEU A 51 -6.64 13.92 11.36
CA LEU A 51 -6.82 13.49 9.96
C LEU A 51 -8.30 13.46 9.54
N ARG A 52 -9.19 12.95 10.39
CA ARG A 52 -10.62 12.84 10.10
C ARG A 52 -11.29 14.23 10.00
N PRO A 53 -11.06 15.19 10.92
CA PRO A 53 -11.53 16.56 10.73
C PRO A 53 -10.97 17.22 9.45
N ALA A 54 -9.68 17.06 9.16
CA ALA A 54 -9.06 17.60 7.95
C ALA A 54 -9.68 17.00 6.68
N ALA A 55 -9.88 15.68 6.64
CA ALA A 55 -10.51 14.97 5.53
C ALA A 55 -11.98 15.40 5.31
N ARG A 56 -12.75 15.59 6.38
CA ARG A 56 -14.12 16.12 6.29
C ARG A 56 -14.14 17.55 5.77
N GLY A 57 -13.21 18.39 6.24
CA GLY A 57 -13.06 19.76 5.74
C GLY A 57 -12.69 19.79 4.26
N TYR A 58 -11.72 18.97 3.84
CA TYR A 58 -11.32 18.80 2.44
C TYR A 58 -12.51 18.41 1.55
N ARG A 59 -13.25 17.35 1.92
CA ARG A 59 -14.44 16.91 1.18
C ARG A 59 -15.59 17.92 1.20
N PHE A 60 -15.68 18.75 2.24
CA PHE A 60 -16.68 19.81 2.32
C PHE A 60 -16.40 20.98 1.37
N VAL A 61 -15.13 21.36 1.20
CA VAL A 61 -14.75 22.52 0.36
C VAL A 61 -14.46 22.16 -1.10
N MET A 62 -14.04 20.92 -1.37
CA MET A 62 -13.70 20.47 -2.72
C MET A 62 -14.91 19.89 -3.45
N PRO A 63 -15.24 20.38 -4.66
CA PRO A 63 -16.21 19.71 -5.52
C PRO A 63 -15.71 18.32 -5.94
N ASP A 64 -16.63 17.35 -6.11
CA ASP A 64 -16.31 15.96 -6.46
C ASP A 64 -15.42 15.80 -7.70
N VAL A 65 -15.49 16.74 -8.66
CA VAL A 65 -14.63 16.73 -9.85
C VAL A 65 -13.18 17.09 -9.48
N ALA A 66 -12.99 18.06 -8.59
CA ALA A 66 -11.68 18.49 -8.13
C ALA A 66 -11.05 17.45 -7.19
N GLU A 67 -11.83 16.88 -6.27
CA GLU A 67 -11.37 15.79 -5.38
C GLU A 67 -10.88 14.59 -6.20
N ARG A 68 -11.68 14.14 -7.19
CA ARG A 68 -11.25 13.07 -8.11
C ARG A 68 -10.01 13.46 -8.91
N GLY A 69 -9.91 14.72 -9.34
CA GLY A 69 -8.76 15.23 -10.07
C GLY A 69 -7.46 15.16 -9.26
N VAL A 70 -7.52 15.53 -7.97
CA VAL A 70 -6.39 15.39 -7.03
C VAL A 70 -6.00 13.93 -6.88
N GLY A 71 -6.98 13.03 -6.69
CA GLY A 71 -6.75 11.60 -6.62
C GLY A 71 -6.05 11.04 -7.86
N ASN A 72 -6.50 11.45 -9.05
CA ASN A 72 -5.90 11.03 -10.32
C ASN A 72 -4.47 11.58 -10.47
N PHE A 73 -4.24 12.83 -10.08
CA PHE A 73 -2.90 13.45 -10.14
C PHE A 73 -1.90 12.70 -9.26
N ILE A 74 -2.28 12.39 -8.01
CA ILE A 74 -1.47 11.60 -7.08
C ILE A 74 -1.21 10.21 -7.67
N ALA A 75 -2.25 9.53 -8.16
CA ALA A 75 -2.12 8.21 -8.77
C ALA A 75 -1.18 8.23 -9.99
N ASN A 76 -1.28 9.25 -10.84
CA ASN A 76 -0.43 9.45 -12.01
C ASN A 76 1.05 9.57 -11.63
N ILE A 77 1.38 10.31 -10.56
CA ILE A 77 2.76 10.38 -10.06
C ILE A 77 3.29 8.99 -9.65
N TYR A 78 2.45 8.17 -9.01
CA TYR A 78 2.81 6.81 -8.60
C TYR A 78 2.80 5.77 -9.72
N GLU A 79 2.37 6.11 -10.94
CA GLU A 79 2.54 5.24 -12.11
C GLU A 79 4.03 5.03 -12.42
N VAL A 80 4.91 5.98 -12.09
CA VAL A 80 6.35 5.84 -12.27
C VAL A 80 6.94 4.77 -11.35
N ASN A 81 6.54 4.77 -10.07
CA ASN A 81 6.90 3.71 -9.12
C ASN A 81 6.34 2.35 -9.59
N SER A 82 5.11 2.33 -10.10
CA SER A 82 4.47 1.10 -10.59
C SER A 82 5.16 0.56 -11.84
N ALA A 83 5.61 1.43 -12.75
CA ALA A 83 6.41 1.05 -13.91
C ALA A 83 7.74 0.44 -13.49
N PHE A 84 8.45 1.11 -12.56
CA PHE A 84 9.73 0.63 -12.04
C PHE A 84 9.60 -0.74 -11.36
N ASN A 85 8.64 -0.88 -10.44
CA ASN A 85 8.40 -2.15 -9.75
C ASN A 85 7.92 -3.26 -10.71
N SER A 86 7.10 -2.93 -11.70
CA SER A 86 6.68 -3.91 -12.70
C SER A 86 7.87 -4.45 -13.50
N LEU A 87 8.86 -3.60 -13.83
CA LEU A 87 10.10 -4.04 -14.46
C LEU A 87 10.90 -4.97 -13.54
N LEU A 88 11.06 -4.61 -12.27
CA LEU A 88 11.75 -5.44 -11.27
C LEU A 88 11.08 -6.80 -11.03
N GLN A 89 9.76 -6.85 -11.21
CA GLN A 89 8.96 -8.08 -11.14
C GLN A 89 8.98 -8.89 -12.45
N GLY A 90 9.66 -8.42 -13.50
CA GLY A 90 9.68 -9.05 -14.82
C GLY A 90 8.36 -8.91 -15.61
N ARG A 91 7.48 -7.98 -15.21
CA ARG A 91 6.14 -7.79 -15.76
C ARG A 91 6.13 -6.68 -16.81
N ILE A 92 6.61 -7.00 -18.00
CA ILE A 92 6.76 -6.04 -19.12
C ILE A 92 5.43 -5.36 -19.49
N VAL A 93 4.33 -6.11 -19.55
CA VAL A 93 2.99 -5.54 -19.84
C VAL A 93 2.56 -4.56 -18.75
N GLY A 94 2.78 -4.89 -17.48
CA GLY A 94 2.47 -3.99 -16.37
C GLY A 94 3.30 -2.70 -16.39
N ALA A 95 4.58 -2.82 -16.75
CA ALA A 95 5.47 -1.67 -16.91
C ALA A 95 5.04 -0.77 -18.08
N ALA A 96 4.69 -1.37 -19.21
CA ALA A 96 4.19 -0.65 -20.38
C ALA A 96 2.86 0.05 -20.08
N HIS A 97 1.93 -0.61 -19.38
CA HIS A 97 0.66 -0.01 -18.93
C HIS A 97 0.91 1.20 -18.05
N SER A 98 1.71 1.05 -16.98
CA SER A 98 1.98 2.15 -16.04
C SER A 98 2.67 3.33 -16.74
N THR A 99 3.65 3.05 -17.61
CA THR A 99 4.32 4.08 -18.42
C THR A 99 3.35 4.78 -19.37
N GLY A 100 2.50 4.01 -20.07
CA GLY A 100 1.49 4.55 -20.98
C GLY A 100 0.47 5.42 -20.25
N ARG A 101 -0.02 4.96 -19.10
CA ARG A 101 -0.92 5.73 -18.22
C ARG A 101 -0.27 7.03 -17.80
N PHE A 102 0.98 7.01 -17.32
CA PHE A 102 1.72 8.20 -16.95
C PHE A 102 1.80 9.21 -18.10
N LEU A 103 2.21 8.77 -19.29
CA LEU A 103 2.38 9.66 -20.44
C LEU A 103 1.04 10.22 -20.92
N ILE A 104 0.01 9.39 -21.06
CA ILE A 104 -1.31 9.78 -21.54
C ILE A 104 -1.97 10.75 -20.55
N ASN A 105 -2.00 10.41 -19.26
CA ASN A 105 -2.65 11.24 -18.26
C ASN A 105 -1.87 12.54 -18.01
N SER A 106 -0.53 12.52 -18.11
CA SER A 106 0.26 13.74 -17.99
C SER A 106 0.06 14.70 -19.18
N THR A 107 -0.13 14.17 -20.40
CA THR A 107 -0.26 14.98 -21.61
C THR A 107 -1.71 15.34 -21.94
N LEU A 108 -2.55 14.34 -22.15
CA LEU A 108 -3.97 14.49 -22.51
C LEU A 108 -4.86 14.71 -21.29
N GLY A 109 -4.42 14.22 -20.13
CA GLY A 109 -5.16 14.32 -18.88
C GLY A 109 -4.82 15.55 -18.03
N LEU A 110 -4.14 16.56 -18.59
CA LEU A 110 -3.73 17.78 -17.89
C LEU A 110 -2.92 17.47 -16.62
N ALA A 111 -1.68 16.99 -16.81
CA ALA A 111 -0.75 16.58 -15.74
C ALA A 111 -1.24 15.43 -14.85
N GLY A 112 -2.31 14.74 -15.24
CA GLY A 112 -2.90 13.62 -14.51
C GLY A 112 -4.19 13.96 -13.77
N LEU A 113 -4.72 15.18 -13.91
CA LEU A 113 -6.03 15.54 -13.32
C LEU A 113 -7.18 14.71 -13.90
N PHE A 114 -7.08 14.32 -15.18
CA PHE A 114 -8.06 13.48 -15.85
C PHE A 114 -7.44 12.13 -16.23
N ASP A 115 -8.08 11.04 -15.79
CA ASP A 115 -7.68 9.69 -16.18
C ASP A 115 -8.21 9.35 -17.58
N VAL A 116 -7.47 9.79 -18.59
CA VAL A 116 -7.76 9.55 -20.01
C VAL A 116 -7.36 8.13 -20.39
N ALA A 117 -6.30 7.58 -19.80
CA ALA A 117 -5.79 6.24 -20.11
C ALA A 117 -6.82 5.14 -19.81
N SER A 118 -7.56 5.24 -18.69
CA SER A 118 -8.65 4.30 -18.39
C SER A 118 -9.76 4.33 -19.47
N ARG A 119 -10.07 5.50 -20.04
CA ARG A 119 -11.05 5.61 -21.14
C ARG A 119 -10.57 4.97 -22.44
N LEU A 120 -9.26 4.76 -22.57
CA LEU A 120 -8.63 4.06 -23.69
C LEU A 120 -8.46 2.55 -23.41
N GLY A 121 -8.98 2.04 -22.29
CA GLY A 121 -8.93 0.63 -21.91
C GLY A 121 -7.62 0.19 -21.25
N ILE A 122 -6.76 1.13 -20.84
CA ILE A 122 -5.53 0.82 -20.12
C ILE A 122 -5.85 0.86 -18.62
N GLU A 123 -6.26 -0.27 -18.05
CA GLU A 123 -6.64 -0.34 -16.64
C GLU A 123 -5.48 -0.02 -15.69
N PRO A 124 -5.74 0.66 -14.55
CA PRO A 124 -4.74 0.91 -13.53
C PRO A 124 -4.27 -0.40 -12.90
N HIS A 125 -2.96 -0.50 -12.68
CA HIS A 125 -2.37 -1.58 -11.92
C HIS A 125 -1.34 -1.00 -10.95
N ARG A 126 -1.47 -1.32 -9.66
CA ARG A 126 -0.57 -0.85 -8.63
C ARG A 126 0.53 -1.88 -8.36
N ALA A 127 1.77 -1.52 -8.64
CA ALA A 127 2.95 -2.29 -8.27
C ALA A 127 3.79 -1.52 -7.24
N ASP A 128 4.18 -2.20 -6.17
CA ASP A 128 4.99 -1.64 -5.07
C ASP A 128 6.18 -2.57 -4.78
N PHE A 129 7.21 -2.04 -4.11
CA PHE A 129 8.43 -2.81 -3.82
C PHE A 129 8.18 -3.94 -2.83
N GLY A 130 7.13 -3.85 -2.00
CA GLY A 130 6.68 -4.96 -1.16
C GLY A 130 6.19 -6.16 -1.98
N GLN A 131 5.51 -5.92 -3.10
CA GLN A 131 5.16 -6.97 -4.08
C GLN A 131 6.39 -7.47 -4.83
N THR A 132 7.33 -6.58 -5.18
CA THR A 132 8.60 -6.95 -5.81
C THR A 132 9.39 -7.93 -4.94
N LEU A 133 9.52 -7.65 -3.65
CA LEU A 133 10.15 -8.55 -2.68
C LEU A 133 9.40 -9.90 -2.59
N ALA A 134 8.07 -9.90 -2.71
CA ALA A 134 7.29 -11.15 -2.75
C ALA A 134 7.64 -11.99 -3.98
N VAL A 135 7.76 -11.36 -5.16
CA VAL A 135 8.18 -12.05 -6.40
C VAL A 135 9.61 -12.58 -6.28
N TRP A 136 10.47 -11.91 -5.51
CA TRP A 136 11.84 -12.35 -5.24
C TRP A 136 11.94 -13.40 -4.13
N GLY A 137 10.81 -13.88 -3.59
CA GLY A 137 10.75 -14.97 -2.62
C GLY A 137 10.84 -14.56 -1.15
N PHE A 138 10.77 -13.27 -0.84
CA PHE A 138 10.69 -12.83 0.56
C PHE A 138 9.29 -13.04 1.11
N GLU A 139 9.21 -13.71 2.27
CA GLU A 139 7.99 -13.87 3.06
C GLU A 139 7.47 -12.51 3.57
N PRO A 140 6.15 -12.40 3.85
CA PRO A 140 5.59 -11.15 4.38
C PRO A 140 6.24 -10.72 5.70
N GLY A 141 6.60 -11.70 6.54
CA GLY A 141 6.99 -11.52 7.92
C GLY A 141 5.84 -11.04 8.81
N PRO A 142 6.09 -10.90 10.13
CA PRO A 142 5.07 -10.51 11.10
C PRO A 142 4.39 -9.17 10.79
N PHE A 143 3.15 -9.06 11.25
CA PHE A 143 2.39 -7.82 11.28
C PHE A 143 2.97 -6.83 12.29
N LEU A 144 3.01 -5.56 11.90
CA LEU A 144 3.44 -4.44 12.71
C LEU A 144 2.52 -3.25 12.44
N MET A 145 1.97 -2.68 13.53
CA MET A 145 1.30 -1.39 13.47
C MET A 145 2.35 -0.29 13.60
N VAL A 146 2.54 0.50 12.54
CA VAL A 146 3.54 1.56 12.52
C VAL A 146 2.91 2.88 12.98
N PRO A 147 3.54 3.65 13.88
CA PRO A 147 3.04 4.97 14.26
C PRO A 147 2.90 5.86 13.02
N VAL A 148 1.77 6.57 12.91
CA VAL A 148 1.36 7.45 11.80
C VAL A 148 1.07 6.71 10.48
N LEU A 149 1.88 5.71 10.11
CA LEU A 149 1.80 5.03 8.81
C LEU A 149 0.77 3.88 8.78
N GLY A 150 0.36 3.36 9.94
CA GLY A 150 -0.68 2.34 10.05
C GLY A 150 -0.19 0.88 9.85
N PRO A 151 -1.07 -0.04 9.44
CA PRO A 151 -0.77 -1.47 9.37
C PRO A 151 0.26 -1.81 8.28
N ARG A 152 1.25 -2.64 8.62
CA ARG A 152 2.27 -3.18 7.70
C ARG A 152 2.67 -4.59 8.08
N THR A 153 3.21 -5.36 7.14
CA THR A 153 4.12 -6.49 7.42
C THR A 153 5.57 -6.01 7.27
N ILE A 154 6.55 -6.74 7.82
CA ILE A 154 7.98 -6.39 7.68
C ILE A 154 8.37 -6.15 6.20
N ARG A 155 8.01 -7.08 5.31
CA ARG A 155 8.28 -6.96 3.86
C ARG A 155 7.65 -5.70 3.26
N SER A 156 6.37 -5.46 3.55
CA SER A 156 5.67 -4.30 3.00
C SER A 156 6.15 -2.97 3.59
N GLY A 157 6.64 -2.95 4.84
CA GLY A 157 7.24 -1.79 5.47
C GLY A 157 8.58 -1.42 4.81
N ALA A 158 9.44 -2.41 4.58
CA ALA A 158 10.67 -2.22 3.80
C ALA A 158 10.36 -1.76 2.36
N GLY A 159 9.34 -2.37 1.74
CA GLY A 159 8.76 -1.96 0.46
C GLY A 159 8.42 -0.48 0.43
N TYR A 160 7.62 -0.03 1.39
CA TYR A 160 7.19 1.35 1.51
C TYR A 160 8.34 2.34 1.63
N LEU A 161 9.38 2.03 2.41
CA LEU A 161 10.56 2.89 2.53
C LEU A 161 11.30 3.05 1.20
N PHE A 162 11.46 1.94 0.47
CA PHE A 162 12.09 1.96 -0.85
C PHE A 162 11.25 2.73 -1.88
N ASP A 163 9.94 2.50 -1.90
CA ASP A 163 9.03 3.22 -2.80
C ASP A 163 9.00 4.72 -2.49
N THR A 164 9.00 5.09 -1.21
CA THR A 164 9.08 6.51 -0.79
C THR A 164 10.39 7.13 -1.26
N TYR A 165 11.51 6.43 -1.08
CA TYR A 165 12.82 6.92 -1.52
C TYR A 165 12.91 7.11 -3.04
N THR A 166 12.28 6.21 -3.81
CA THR A 166 12.28 6.26 -5.29
C THR A 166 11.15 7.09 -5.89
N SER A 167 10.26 7.64 -5.06
CA SER A 167 9.11 8.44 -5.52
C SER A 167 9.54 9.82 -6.02
N ILE A 168 8.81 10.36 -7.01
CA ILE A 168 9.04 11.71 -7.54
C ILE A 168 9.02 12.79 -6.43
N PRO A 169 8.06 12.81 -5.48
CA PRO A 169 8.00 13.84 -4.44
C PRO A 169 9.25 13.91 -3.55
N ALA A 170 10.00 12.81 -3.42
CA ALA A 170 11.25 12.77 -2.65
C ALA A 170 12.42 13.52 -3.32
N TYR A 171 12.29 13.83 -4.62
CA TYR A 171 13.30 14.52 -5.43
C TYR A 171 12.86 15.90 -5.92
N VAL A 172 11.72 16.42 -5.44
CA VAL A 172 11.32 17.81 -5.69
C VAL A 172 12.18 18.72 -4.81
N ASP A 173 12.89 19.68 -5.43
CA ASP A 173 13.82 20.58 -4.72
C ASP A 173 13.11 21.51 -3.70
N ASN A 174 11.84 21.83 -3.96
CA ASN A 174 11.03 22.64 -3.06
C ASN A 174 10.44 21.77 -1.94
N SER A 175 10.96 21.92 -0.73
CA SER A 175 10.51 21.16 0.44
C SER A 175 9.05 21.43 0.82
N GLU A 176 8.55 22.64 0.61
CA GLU A 176 7.14 22.97 0.88
C GLU A 176 6.22 22.23 -0.10
N ALA A 177 6.62 22.14 -1.37
CA ALA A 177 5.88 21.39 -2.38
C ALA A 177 5.89 19.89 -2.09
N SER A 178 7.04 19.31 -1.70
CA SER A 178 7.14 17.90 -1.29
C SER A 178 6.24 17.59 -0.09
N TRP A 179 6.36 18.36 0.99
CA TRP A 179 5.52 18.15 2.18
C TRP A 179 4.05 18.42 1.90
N GLY A 180 3.73 19.43 1.08
CA GLY A 180 2.38 19.71 0.62
C GLY A 180 1.77 18.53 -0.14
N PHE A 181 2.54 17.87 -1.00
CA PHE A 181 2.11 16.65 -1.68
C PHE A 181 1.78 15.53 -0.69
N TRP A 182 2.69 15.21 0.24
CA TRP A 182 2.48 14.13 1.21
C TRP A 182 1.29 14.39 2.13
N VAL A 183 1.12 15.64 2.59
CA VAL A 183 -0.03 16.04 3.41
C VAL A 183 -1.33 15.90 2.61
N LEU A 184 -1.34 16.39 1.37
CA LEU A 184 -2.50 16.29 0.50
C LEU A 184 -2.87 14.83 0.24
N GLU A 185 -1.88 13.98 -0.03
CA GLU A 185 -2.09 12.54 -0.22
C GLU A 185 -2.75 11.89 1.01
N VAL A 186 -2.24 12.16 2.21
CA VAL A 186 -2.80 11.59 3.44
C VAL A 186 -4.24 12.06 3.66
N VAL A 187 -4.52 13.35 3.46
CA VAL A 187 -5.87 13.92 3.63
C VAL A 187 -6.84 13.36 2.59
N ASP A 188 -6.43 13.33 1.32
CA ASP A 188 -7.22 12.83 0.19
C ASP A 188 -7.50 11.32 0.30
N TYR A 189 -6.48 10.53 0.72
CA TYR A 189 -6.66 9.11 1.05
C TYR A 189 -7.66 8.93 2.20
N ARG A 190 -7.51 9.70 3.28
CA ARG A 190 -8.44 9.60 4.42
C ARG A 190 -9.86 10.02 4.06
N ALA A 191 -10.03 11.03 3.20
CA ALA A 191 -11.33 11.49 2.72
C ALA A 191 -12.10 10.38 1.99
N ARG A 192 -11.42 9.62 1.13
CA ARG A 192 -12.00 8.44 0.45
C ARG A 192 -12.43 7.34 1.42
N LEU A 193 -11.75 7.21 2.56
CA LEU A 193 -12.06 6.21 3.57
C LEU A 193 -13.16 6.63 4.56
N LEU A 194 -13.65 7.87 4.52
CA LEU A 194 -14.66 8.34 5.48
C LEU A 194 -15.93 7.49 5.48
N GLN A 195 -16.33 6.94 4.32
CA GLN A 195 -17.50 6.07 4.19
C GLN A 195 -17.22 4.64 4.67
N ALA A 196 -15.96 4.19 4.55
CA ALA A 196 -15.55 2.86 4.99
C ALA A 196 -15.57 2.71 6.52
N ASP A 197 -15.55 3.82 7.27
CA ASP A 197 -15.66 3.81 8.73
C ASP A 197 -16.94 3.11 9.23
N GLU A 198 -18.02 3.15 8.43
CA GLU A 198 -19.32 2.54 8.74
C GLU A 198 -19.32 1.02 8.56
N LEU A 199 -18.37 0.50 7.77
CA LEU A 199 -18.24 -0.93 7.48
C LEU A 199 -17.45 -1.69 8.56
N ILE A 200 -16.81 -0.96 9.49
CA ILE A 200 -15.99 -1.56 10.53
C ILE A 200 -16.90 -2.15 11.62
N THR A 201 -16.85 -3.48 11.77
CA THR A 201 -17.60 -4.23 12.78
C THR A 201 -16.67 -4.89 13.79
N GLY A 202 -17.15 -5.07 15.03
CA GLY A 202 -16.40 -5.80 16.07
C GLY A 202 -15.17 -5.03 16.58
N ASP A 203 -14.08 -5.75 16.85
CA ASP A 203 -12.81 -5.16 17.28
C ASP A 203 -12.15 -4.44 16.09
N ARG A 204 -12.09 -3.11 16.17
CA ARG A 204 -11.55 -2.26 15.11
C ARG A 204 -10.08 -2.56 14.79
N TYR A 205 -9.28 -2.95 15.79
CA TYR A 205 -7.88 -3.29 15.57
C TYR A 205 -7.75 -4.56 14.72
N ILE A 206 -8.45 -5.62 15.12
CA ILE A 206 -8.47 -6.90 14.41
C ILE A 206 -9.00 -6.69 12.99
N PHE A 207 -10.11 -5.98 12.84
CA PHE A 207 -10.69 -5.68 11.53
C PHE A 207 -9.69 -4.98 10.60
N VAL A 208 -9.00 -3.93 11.08
CA VAL A 208 -8.02 -3.19 10.28
C VAL A 208 -6.81 -4.05 9.93
N ARG A 209 -6.31 -4.87 10.86
CA ARG A 209 -5.21 -5.80 10.62
C ARG A 209 -5.59 -6.82 9.54
N ASP A 210 -6.72 -7.49 9.70
CA ASP A 210 -7.12 -8.59 8.82
C ASP A 210 -7.50 -8.06 7.43
N ALA A 211 -8.20 -6.91 7.34
CA ALA A 211 -8.47 -6.25 6.08
C ALA A 211 -7.18 -5.83 5.35
N TYR A 212 -6.18 -5.34 6.07
CA TYR A 212 -4.87 -5.03 5.49
C TYR A 212 -4.18 -6.27 4.93
N LEU A 213 -4.14 -7.37 5.70
CA LEU A 213 -3.49 -8.61 5.29
C LEU A 213 -4.17 -9.24 4.07
N ALA A 214 -5.50 -9.33 4.09
CA ALA A 214 -6.29 -9.81 2.95
C ALA A 214 -6.03 -8.98 1.69
N GLN A 215 -5.99 -7.65 1.82
CA GLN A 215 -5.66 -6.76 0.71
C GLN A 215 -4.23 -7.00 0.19
N ARG A 216 -3.25 -7.19 1.08
CA ARG A 216 -1.85 -7.46 0.67
C ARG A 216 -1.72 -8.78 -0.05
N GLU A 217 -2.42 -9.81 0.42
CA GLU A 217 -2.46 -11.10 -0.25
C GLU A 217 -3.08 -10.97 -1.64
N PHE A 218 -4.21 -10.27 -1.78
CA PHE A 218 -4.84 -9.99 -3.07
C PHE A 218 -3.88 -9.32 -4.05
N PHE A 219 -3.11 -8.32 -3.62
CA PHE A 219 -2.14 -7.66 -4.50
C PHE A 219 -0.97 -8.55 -4.89
N VAL A 220 -0.42 -9.33 -3.96
CA VAL A 220 0.69 -10.25 -4.23
C VAL A 220 0.25 -11.38 -5.19
N ASN A 221 -0.96 -11.89 -5.00
CA ASN A 221 -1.57 -12.92 -5.85
C ASN A 221 -2.23 -12.35 -7.12
N ARG A 222 -2.00 -11.07 -7.43
CA ARG A 222 -2.44 -10.42 -8.69
C ARG A 222 -3.95 -10.45 -8.90
N GLY A 223 -4.71 -10.32 -7.83
CA GLY A 223 -6.16 -10.32 -7.83
C GLY A 223 -6.80 -11.71 -7.81
N VAL A 224 -5.99 -12.77 -7.74
CA VAL A 224 -6.49 -14.13 -7.48
C VAL A 224 -6.62 -14.30 -5.98
N VAL A 225 -7.86 -14.51 -5.51
CA VAL A 225 -8.13 -14.94 -4.14
C VAL A 225 -7.77 -16.42 -4.06
N LYS A 226 -6.82 -16.80 -3.20
CA LYS A 226 -6.60 -18.19 -2.87
C LYS A 226 -7.72 -18.60 -1.92
N ASP A 227 -8.61 -19.46 -2.38
CA ASP A 227 -9.69 -19.98 -1.57
C ASP A 227 -9.24 -21.26 -0.86
N ASP A 228 -8.55 -21.09 0.26
CA ASP A 228 -8.13 -22.22 1.10
C ASP A 228 -9.34 -22.89 1.80
N PHE A 229 -10.55 -22.30 1.79
CA PHE A 229 -11.74 -22.93 2.35
C PHE A 229 -12.20 -24.15 1.54
N SER A 230 -11.94 -24.17 0.24
CA SER A 230 -12.35 -25.26 -0.65
C SER A 230 -11.51 -26.55 -0.50
N ASN A 231 -10.33 -26.47 0.15
CA ASN A 231 -9.49 -27.63 0.39
C ASN A 231 -9.94 -28.48 1.59
N PHE A 232 -10.75 -27.95 2.51
CA PHE A 232 -11.28 -28.72 3.64
C PHE A 232 -12.33 -29.76 3.20
N GLU A 233 -13.10 -29.48 2.14
CA GLU A 233 -14.07 -30.44 1.59
C GLU A 233 -13.42 -31.60 0.82
N GLN A 234 -12.16 -31.44 0.40
CA GLN A 234 -11.44 -32.44 -0.38
C GLN A 234 -10.64 -33.43 0.48
N GLU A 235 -10.25 -33.04 1.70
CA GLU A 235 -9.56 -33.91 2.65
C GLU A 235 -10.50 -34.76 3.52
N GLU A 236 -11.77 -34.36 3.71
CA GLU A 236 -12.80 -35.21 4.34
C GLU A 236 -13.50 -36.14 3.33
N GLY A 237 -12.70 -36.90 2.58
CA GLY A 237 -13.18 -38.11 1.94
C GLY A 237 -13.49 -39.15 3.01
N TRP A 238 -14.76 -39.24 3.41
CA TRP A 238 -15.28 -40.33 4.26
C TRP A 238 -14.74 -41.67 3.76
N GLU A 239 -13.87 -42.33 4.54
CA GLU A 239 -13.59 -43.74 4.31
C GLU A 239 -14.91 -44.50 4.49
N GLU A 240 -15.47 -44.97 3.37
CA GLU A 240 -16.65 -45.83 3.34
C GLU A 240 -16.39 -47.09 4.19
N PHE A 241 -17.22 -47.30 5.21
CA PHE A 241 -17.32 -48.53 5.99
C PHE A 241 -17.97 -49.65 5.19
#